data_AF-A0AAJ1LC48-F1
#
_entry.id   AF-A0AAJ1LC48-F1
#
_cell.length_a   1.000
_cell.length_b   1.000
_cell.length_c   1.000
_cell.angle_alpha   90.00
_cell.angle_beta   90.00
_cell.angle_gamma   90.00
#
_symmetry.space_group_name_H-M   'P 1'
#
loop_
_entity.id
_entity.type
_entity.pdbx_description
1 polymer ?
#
loop_
_entity_poly.entity_id
_entity_poly.type
_entity_poly.pdbx_seq_one_letter_code
_entity_poly.pdbx_strand_id
1 'polypeptide(L)' 'MKKEAMKKEAMKKNSLGPRPNILVSCKGKDGRENALAVAYAGICSYDPPMLMVGIVPSRFSY' A
#
# COMPACT_ATOMS: atom_id res chain seq x y z
N MET A 1 32.76 -2.14 -27.21
CA MET A 1 32.05 -1.17 -26.34
C MET A 1 30.56 -1.49 -26.40
N LYS A 2 29.91 -1.87 -25.29
CA LYS A 2 28.46 -2.10 -25.27
C LYS A 2 27.75 -0.75 -25.16
N LYS A 3 26.89 -0.42 -26.14
CA LYS A 3 25.94 0.70 -26.02
C LYS A 3 24.91 0.31 -24.95
N GLU A 4 24.89 1.01 -23.82
CA GLU A 4 23.81 0.87 -22.85
C GLU A 4 22.53 1.44 -23.45
N ALA A 5 21.44 0.65 -23.41
CA ALA A 5 20.13 1.10 -23.85
C ALA A 5 19.54 2.07 -22.81
N MET A 6 18.96 3.18 -23.26
CA MET A 6 18.27 4.14 -22.39
C MET A 6 17.10 3.45 -21.69
N LYS A 7 17.16 3.36 -20.35
CA LYS A 7 16.10 2.76 -19.54
C LYS A 7 14.84 3.62 -19.63
N LYS A 8 13.69 2.98 -19.83
CA LYS A 8 12.36 3.60 -19.77
C LYS A 8 11.69 3.23 -18.45
N GLU A 9 10.84 4.12 -17.95
CA GLU A 9 10.04 3.81 -16.77
C GLU A 9 9.12 2.61 -17.06
N ALA A 10 9.11 1.64 -16.15
CA ALA A 10 8.28 0.46 -16.27
C ALA A 10 6.82 0.79 -15.91
N MET A 11 5.87 0.07 -16.53
CA MET A 11 4.48 0.13 -16.11
C MET A 11 4.33 -0.46 -14.70
N LYS A 12 3.95 0.38 -13.74
CA LYS A 12 3.71 -0.02 -12.34
C LYS A 12 2.30 -0.60 -12.23
N LYS A 13 2.15 -1.89 -12.57
CA LYS A 13 0.89 -2.64 -12.40
C LYS A 13 1.07 -3.71 -11.35
N ASN A 14 0.06 -3.90 -10.50
CA ASN A 14 0.05 -5.03 -9.58
C ASN A 14 -0.18 -6.32 -10.36
N SER A 15 0.78 -7.25 -10.24
CA SER A 15 0.71 -8.56 -10.90
C SER A 15 0.08 -9.65 -10.03
N LEU A 16 -0.02 -9.43 -8.71
CA LEU A 16 -0.51 -10.44 -7.75
C LEU A 16 -1.96 -10.18 -7.33
N GLY A 17 -2.80 -11.21 -7.35
CA GLY A 17 -4.16 -11.26 -6.82
C GLY A 17 -4.53 -12.71 -6.39
N PRO A 18 -5.64 -12.94 -5.66
CA PRO A 18 -6.66 -11.99 -5.21
C PRO A 18 -6.12 -10.99 -4.18
N ARG A 19 -6.83 -9.88 -3.97
CA ARG A 19 -6.43 -8.83 -3.00
C ARG A 19 -7.55 -8.63 -1.98
N PRO A 20 -7.20 -8.36 -0.72
CA PRO A 20 -8.21 -7.98 0.26
C PRO A 20 -8.82 -6.63 -0.11
N ASN A 21 -10.13 -6.49 0.11
CA ASN A 21 -10.83 -5.21 0.00
C ASN A 21 -11.14 -4.74 1.43
N ILE A 22 -10.19 -4.04 2.06
CA ILE A 22 -10.39 -3.53 3.42
C ILE A 22 -10.58 -2.01 3.42
N LEU A 23 -11.34 -1.53 4.40
CA LEU A 23 -11.44 -0.13 4.76
C LEU A 23 -10.63 0.09 6.03
N VAL A 24 -9.63 0.97 5.97
CA VAL A 24 -8.86 1.38 7.15
C VAL A 24 -9.44 2.69 7.63
N SER A 25 -9.94 2.75 8.86
CA SER A 25 -10.31 4.01 9.51
C SER A 25 -9.11 4.59 10.23
N CYS A 26 -8.95 5.91 10.18
CA CYS A 26 -7.94 6.61 10.96
C CYS A 26 -8.47 7.98 11.43
N LYS A 27 -7.76 8.55 12.40
CA LYS A 27 -8.03 9.89 12.90
C LYS A 27 -6.70 10.64 12.96
N GLY A 28 -6.67 11.81 12.35
CA GLY A 28 -5.51 12.69 12.39
C GLY A 28 -5.25 13.22 13.80
N LYS A 29 -4.05 13.75 14.02
CA LYS A 29 -3.69 14.40 15.29
C LYS A 29 -4.52 15.67 15.56
N ASP A 30 -5.09 16.25 14.51
CA ASP A 30 -6.05 17.36 14.53
C ASP A 30 -7.48 16.92 14.90
N GLY A 31 -7.70 15.61 15.08
CA GLY A 31 -9.01 15.04 15.36
C GLY A 31 -9.87 14.81 14.13
N ARG A 32 -9.36 15.02 12.91
CA ARG A 32 -10.11 14.77 11.69
C ARG A 32 -10.22 13.27 11.41
N GLU A 33 -11.45 12.79 11.31
CA GLU A 33 -11.75 11.40 10.95
C GLU A 33 -11.58 11.18 9.44
N ASN A 34 -11.08 10.00 9.07
CA ASN A 34 -10.96 9.59 7.69
C ASN A 34 -11.02 8.06 7.53
N ALA A 35 -11.29 7.60 6.32
CA ALA A 35 -11.17 6.19 5.97
C ALA A 35 -10.62 6.03 4.54
N LEU A 36 -9.88 4.94 4.30
CA LEU A 36 -9.29 4.65 2.99
C LEU A 36 -9.46 3.18 2.60
N ALA A 37 -9.83 2.96 1.34
CA ALA A 37 -9.83 1.62 0.75
C ALA A 37 -8.38 1.19 0.46
N VAL A 38 -7.96 0.06 1.03
CA VAL A 38 -6.60 -0.46 0.92
C VAL A 38 -6.63 -1.88 0.38
N ALA A 39 -5.95 -2.08 -0.76
CA ALA A 39 -5.74 -3.40 -1.34
C ALA A 39 -4.35 -3.98 -1.02
N TYR A 40 -3.38 -3.12 -0.67
CA TYR A 40 -2.07 -3.54 -0.16
C TYR A 40 -2.19 -3.88 1.32
N ALA A 41 -2.74 -5.04 1.63
CA ALA A 41 -2.86 -5.52 2.99
C ALA A 41 -2.65 -7.03 3.06
N GLY A 42 -2.26 -7.53 4.23
CA GLY A 42 -2.06 -8.96 4.46
C GLY A 42 -1.75 -9.28 5.92
N ILE A 43 -2.08 -10.50 6.33
CA ILE A 43 -1.72 -11.02 7.65
C ILE A 43 -0.20 -11.19 7.68
N CYS A 44 0.46 -10.59 8.67
CA CYS A 44 1.93 -10.63 8.80
C CYS A 44 2.41 -11.46 9.99
N SER A 45 1.51 -11.87 10.90
CA SER A 45 1.82 -12.80 11.98
C SER A 45 0.56 -13.51 12.47
N TYR A 46 0.74 -14.73 12.97
CA TYR A 46 -0.33 -15.54 13.58
C TYR A 46 -0.33 -15.44 15.10
N ASP A 47 0.85 -15.51 15.73
CA ASP A 47 1.00 -15.40 17.19
C ASP A 47 2.24 -14.55 17.54
N PRO A 48 2.07 -13.26 17.90
CA PRO A 48 0.79 -12.58 18.08
C PRO A 48 0.09 -12.31 16.73
N PRO A 49 -1.25 -12.22 16.68
CA PRO A 49 -1.99 -11.94 15.46
C PRO A 49 -1.73 -10.50 14.98
N MET A 50 -1.23 -10.34 13.75
CA MET A 50 -0.93 -9.02 13.19
C MET A 50 -1.30 -8.90 11.70
N LEU A 51 -1.64 -7.68 11.29
CA LEU A 51 -1.93 -7.28 9.92
C LEU A 51 -0.97 -6.16 9.49
N MET A 52 -0.53 -6.18 8.24
CA MET A 52 0.18 -5.08 7.59
C MET A 52 -0.72 -4.38 6.58
N VAL A 53 -0.62 -3.05 6.50
CA VAL A 53 -1.22 -2.22 5.44
C VAL A 53 -0.17 -1.33 4.80
N GLY A 54 -0.13 -1.30 3.47
CA GLY A 54 0.77 -0.46 2.69
C GLY A 54 0.08 0.83 2.26
N ILE A 55 0.48 1.95 2.87
CA ILE A 55 -0.02 3.30 2.52
C ILE A 55 1.08 4.06 1.79
N VAL A 56 0.76 4.62 0.62
CA VAL A 56 1.73 5.45 -0.13
C VAL A 56 1.86 6.80 0.59
N PRO A 57 3.09 7.32 0.82
CA PRO A 57 3.29 8.58 1.56
C PRO A 57 2.59 9.82 1.00
N SER A 58 2.22 9.81 -0.28
CA SER A 58 1.44 10.89 -0.90
C SER A 58 -0.07 10.84 -0.57
N ARG A 59 -0.54 9.83 0.17
CA ARG A 59 -1.94 9.75 0.64
C ARG A 59 -2.12 10.61 1.87
N PHE A 60 -3.28 11.27 1.96
CA PHE A 60 -3.67 12.09 3.10
C PHE A 60 -3.60 11.34 4.44
N SER A 61 -3.85 10.02 4.43
CA SER A 61 -3.90 9.17 5.63
C SER A 61 -2.58 8.51 6.02
N TYR A 62 -1.46 8.84 5.37
CA TYR A 62 -0.13 8.36 5.78
C TYR A 62 0.33 9.11 7.04
#